data_AF-A0A1J4K2E7-F1
#
_entry.id   AF-A0A1J4K2E7-F1
#
_cell.length_a   1.000
_cell.length_b   1.000
_cell.length_c   1.000
_cell.angle_alpha   90.00
_cell.angle_beta   90.00
_cell.angle_gamma   90.00
#
_symmetry.space_group_name_H-M   'P 1'
#
loop_
_entity.id
_entity.type
_entity.pdbx_description
1 polymer ?
#
loop_
_entity_poly.entity_id
_entity_poly.type
_entity_poly.pdbx_seq_one_letter_code
_entity_poly.pdbx_strand_id
1 'polypeptide(L)'
;MNRNISILIWSFESNIFNMNLEFQTSCKEIMKQIIRRPISTRFWEEYPTAKSSQIPIPYPLKTISQKLDDNLYPTIEEWANDVRDLFQFHISRDLSPLDVHCATELLLEFDELFSKYISNISANLDKMRFSLDNVEDFWMKKNMWKFNTRHDKAAEKLPVGAAIFNMPNKCTKDPCKIIQRTLQMFESPEVFMMLGAKLDELHSDAIIENTKATWLCYSLIPDEDKEKLAEFSLELLKAMAQGIYDPYPNVYRLGLLEDYMTDEVK
;
A
#
# COMPACT_ATOMS: atom_id res chain seq x y z
N MET A 1 -12.35 -35.90 -10.89
CA MET A 1 -13.07 -34.63 -10.67
C MET A 1 -12.05 -33.60 -10.22
N ASN A 2 -11.51 -32.84 -11.18
CA ASN A 2 -10.61 -31.71 -10.91
C ASN A 2 -11.45 -30.52 -10.47
N ARG A 3 -11.23 -30.03 -9.24
CA ARG A 3 -11.70 -28.70 -8.83
C ARG A 3 -10.53 -27.73 -9.00
N ASN A 4 -10.66 -26.88 -10.01
CA ASN A 4 -9.84 -25.68 -10.18
C ASN A 4 -10.06 -24.77 -8.97
N ILE A 5 -8.99 -24.53 -8.22
CA ILE A 5 -8.90 -23.41 -7.28
C ILE A 5 -8.26 -22.28 -8.07
N SER A 6 -9.07 -21.33 -8.52
CA SER A 6 -8.57 -20.04 -9.02
C SER A 6 -8.25 -19.17 -7.80
N ILE A 7 -6.96 -19.03 -7.53
CA ILE A 7 -6.41 -18.21 -6.46
C ILE A 7 -6.23 -16.78 -6.99
N LEU A 8 -6.92 -15.80 -6.38
CA LEU A 8 -6.51 -14.39 -6.35
C LEU A 8 -6.20 -14.08 -4.88
N ILE A 9 -4.91 -14.12 -4.54
CA ILE A 9 -4.37 -13.86 -3.19
C ILE A 9 -4.43 -12.36 -2.93
N TRP A 10 -5.04 -11.94 -1.83
CA TRP A 10 -4.40 -11.15 -0.76
C TRP A 10 -5.09 -11.56 0.55
N SER A 11 -4.55 -12.59 1.21
CA SER A 11 -5.15 -13.22 2.39
C SER A 11 -4.65 -12.62 3.69
N PHE A 12 -5.60 -12.28 4.56
CA PHE A 12 -5.44 -12.06 6.01
C PHE A 12 -5.35 -13.42 6.72
N GLU A 13 -4.32 -13.63 7.54
CA GLU A 13 -4.40 -14.47 8.74
C GLU A 13 -3.92 -13.66 9.94
N SER A 14 -4.62 -13.85 11.05
CA SER A 14 -4.50 -13.14 12.30
C SER A 14 -3.14 -13.38 12.96
N ASN A 15 -2.29 -12.36 13.02
CA ASN A 15 -1.30 -12.24 14.08
C ASN A 15 -1.04 -10.76 14.39
N ILE A 16 -1.05 -10.50 15.69
CA ILE A 16 -0.94 -9.21 16.35
C ILE A 16 0.36 -8.51 15.90
N PHE A 17 0.24 -7.29 15.37
CA PHE A 17 1.31 -6.32 15.06
C PHE A 17 2.59 -6.89 14.43
N ASN A 18 2.59 -7.18 13.13
CA ASN A 18 3.80 -7.48 12.38
C ASN A 18 4.01 -6.52 11.22
N MET A 19 5.28 -6.21 10.91
CA MET A 19 5.69 -5.36 9.80
C MET A 19 5.11 -5.86 8.47
N ASN A 20 4.68 -4.93 7.61
CA ASN A 20 4.20 -5.24 6.26
C ASN A 20 5.27 -6.02 5.47
N LEU A 21 4.87 -7.03 4.71
CA LEU A 21 5.77 -7.87 3.92
C LEU A 21 6.67 -7.08 2.94
N GLU A 22 6.18 -5.97 2.38
CA GLU A 22 6.98 -5.12 1.50
C GLU A 22 8.04 -4.33 2.28
N PHE A 23 7.66 -3.75 3.43
CA PHE A 23 8.58 -3.09 4.36
C PHE A 23 9.66 -4.09 4.80
N GLN A 24 9.24 -5.29 5.18
CA GLN A 24 10.12 -6.39 5.54
C GLN A 24 11.07 -6.76 4.39
N THR A 25 10.59 -6.80 3.14
CA THR A 25 11.44 -7.09 1.96
C THR A 25 12.49 -6.00 1.75
N SER A 26 12.12 -4.73 1.89
CA SER A 26 13.06 -3.61 1.79
C SER A 26 14.09 -3.62 2.92
N CYS A 27 13.66 -3.86 4.17
CA CYS A 27 14.55 -4.06 5.30
C CYS A 27 15.52 -5.23 5.06
N LYS A 28 15.05 -6.34 4.48
CA LYS A 28 15.88 -7.50 4.14
C LYS A 28 16.94 -7.15 3.09
N GLU A 29 16.60 -6.35 2.07
CA GLU A 29 17.59 -5.91 1.08
C GLU A 29 18.62 -4.93 1.66
N ILE A 30 18.23 -4.05 2.59
CA ILE A 30 19.20 -3.22 3.35
C ILE A 30 20.10 -4.11 4.19
N MET A 31 19.52 -5.04 4.96
CA MET A 31 20.26 -5.94 5.84
C MET A 31 21.25 -6.81 5.07
N LYS A 32 20.84 -7.33 3.91
CA LYS A 32 21.70 -8.08 2.99
C LYS A 32 22.86 -7.26 2.44
N GLN A 33 22.68 -5.96 2.21
CA GLN A 33 23.78 -5.07 1.82
C GLN A 33 24.79 -4.90 2.95
N ILE A 34 24.30 -4.65 4.18
CA ILE A 34 25.14 -4.54 5.37
C ILE A 34 25.94 -5.82 5.62
N ILE A 35 25.28 -6.99 5.57
CA ILE A 35 25.91 -8.30 5.84
C ILE A 35 26.95 -8.68 4.77
N ARG A 36 26.80 -8.21 3.53
CA ARG A 36 27.79 -8.47 2.46
C ARG A 36 29.14 -7.81 2.72
N ARG A 37 29.19 -6.78 3.59
CA ARG A 37 30.44 -6.10 3.94
C ARG A 37 31.30 -7.05 4.79
N PRO A 38 32.58 -7.30 4.45
CA PRO A 38 33.43 -8.18 5.24
C PRO A 38 33.57 -7.75 6.71
N ILE A 39 33.54 -6.44 6.98
CA ILE A 39 33.61 -5.85 8.32
C ILE A 39 32.39 -6.20 9.20
N SER A 40 31.26 -6.61 8.60
CA SER A 40 30.05 -7.01 9.34
C SER A 40 30.24 -8.30 10.13
N THR A 41 31.18 -9.17 9.72
CA THR A 41 31.49 -10.44 10.39
C THR A 41 31.91 -10.26 11.84
N ARG A 42 32.47 -9.08 12.20
CA ARG A 42 32.85 -8.73 13.57
C ARG A 42 31.66 -8.57 14.52
N PHE A 43 30.47 -8.32 13.98
CA PHE A 43 29.22 -8.07 14.71
C PHE A 43 28.19 -9.19 14.50
N TRP A 44 28.59 -10.28 13.83
CA TRP A 44 27.68 -11.35 13.44
C TRP A 44 27.17 -12.14 14.65
N GLU A 45 28.06 -12.55 15.54
CA GLU A 45 27.73 -13.33 16.73
C GLU A 45 27.97 -12.54 18.00
N GLU A 46 27.47 -13.07 19.13
CA GLU A 46 27.62 -12.42 20.43
C GLU A 46 29.08 -12.12 20.74
N TYR A 47 29.33 -10.86 21.11
CA TYR A 47 30.65 -10.44 21.51
C TYR A 47 30.96 -11.02 22.90
N PRO A 48 32.03 -11.82 23.10
CA PRO A 48 32.27 -12.56 24.34
C PRO A 48 32.52 -11.71 25.60
N THR A 49 32.55 -10.38 25.49
CA THR A 49 33.05 -9.49 26.53
C THR A 49 31.97 -8.54 27.05
N ALA A 50 31.09 -9.03 27.92
CA ALA A 50 30.50 -8.20 28.95
C ALA A 50 29.96 -9.04 30.12
N LYS A 51 30.86 -9.67 30.88
CA LYS A 51 30.50 -10.29 32.18
C LYS A 51 30.20 -9.26 33.28
N SER A 52 30.20 -7.94 33.01
CA SER A 52 30.27 -6.95 34.10
C SER A 52 29.68 -5.56 33.84
N SER A 53 28.57 -5.39 33.11
CA SER A 53 27.95 -4.05 32.99
C SER A 53 26.44 -4.08 33.08
N GLN A 54 25.88 -3.19 33.91
CA GLN A 54 24.44 -2.95 34.15
C GLN A 54 23.64 -2.48 32.92
N ILE A 55 24.25 -2.43 31.73
CA ILE A 55 23.63 -1.92 30.50
C ILE A 55 23.23 -3.12 29.64
N PRO A 56 22.00 -3.14 29.08
CA PRO A 56 21.56 -4.18 28.15
C PRO A 56 22.53 -4.30 26.98
N ILE A 57 22.92 -5.52 26.65
CA ILE A 57 23.72 -5.80 25.45
C ILE A 57 22.75 -5.83 24.27
N PRO A 58 22.99 -5.05 23.19
CA PRO A 58 22.13 -5.08 22.01
C PRO A 58 22.21 -6.44 21.31
N TYR A 59 21.19 -6.75 20.51
CA TYR A 59 21.18 -7.98 19.73
C TYR A 59 22.31 -8.00 18.69
N PRO A 60 23.02 -9.12 18.51
CA PRO A 60 24.01 -9.24 17.44
C PRO A 60 23.32 -9.28 16.08
N LEU A 61 24.08 -9.02 15.01
CA LEU A 61 23.54 -8.86 13.65
C LEU A 61 22.80 -10.11 13.16
N LYS A 62 23.27 -11.31 13.54
CA LYS A 62 22.59 -12.59 13.28
C LYS A 62 21.19 -12.65 13.89
N THR A 63 21.04 -12.19 15.13
CA THR A 63 19.75 -12.19 15.83
C THR A 63 18.80 -11.16 15.23
N ILE A 64 19.29 -9.96 14.89
CA ILE A 64 18.50 -8.93 14.21
C ILE A 64 18.03 -9.44 12.84
N SER A 65 18.92 -10.09 12.08
CA SER A 65 18.57 -10.69 10.79
C SER A 65 17.51 -11.79 10.94
N GLN A 66 17.66 -12.67 11.92
CA GLN A 66 16.70 -13.75 12.18
C GLN A 66 15.34 -13.20 12.62
N LYS A 67 15.31 -12.21 13.52
CA LYS A 67 14.06 -11.53 13.92
C LYS A 67 13.37 -10.88 12.71
N LEU A 68 14.14 -10.28 11.81
CA LEU A 68 13.62 -9.72 10.57
C LEU A 68 13.08 -10.80 9.64
N ASP A 69 13.75 -11.95 9.54
CA ASP A 69 13.29 -13.07 8.72
C ASP A 69 12.00 -13.70 9.25
N ASP A 70 11.88 -13.84 10.56
CA ASP A 70 10.73 -14.41 11.27
C ASP A 70 9.57 -13.40 11.43
N ASN A 71 9.70 -12.19 10.87
CA ASN A 71 8.73 -11.09 10.95
C ASN A 71 8.34 -10.71 12.39
N LEU A 72 9.32 -10.72 13.31
CA LEU A 72 9.12 -10.45 14.73
C LEU A 72 9.20 -8.97 15.09
N TYR A 73 9.36 -8.09 14.11
CA TYR A 73 9.36 -6.65 14.29
C TYR A 73 7.96 -6.09 14.01
N PRO A 74 7.34 -5.40 14.98
CA PRO A 74 6.07 -4.70 14.79
C PRO A 74 6.16 -3.56 13.78
N THR A 75 7.27 -2.81 13.82
CA THR A 75 7.48 -1.61 13.02
C THR A 75 8.88 -1.57 12.41
N ILE A 76 9.05 -0.76 11.37
CA ILE A 76 10.34 -0.56 10.70
C ILE A 76 11.31 0.16 11.63
N GLU A 77 10.78 1.08 12.43
CA GLU A 77 11.52 1.89 13.40
C GLU A 77 12.15 1.01 14.47
N GLU A 78 11.42 0.00 14.98
CA GLU A 78 11.98 -0.95 15.94
C GLU A 78 13.13 -1.75 15.36
N TRP A 79 13.01 -2.23 14.11
CA TRP A 79 14.12 -2.90 13.42
C TRP A 79 15.31 -1.95 13.22
N ALA A 80 15.06 -0.72 12.78
CA ALA A 80 16.12 0.25 12.53
C ALA A 80 16.84 0.65 13.83
N ASN A 81 16.11 0.75 14.94
CA ASN A 81 16.69 1.03 16.25
C ASN A 81 17.58 -0.12 16.72
N ASP A 82 17.14 -1.39 16.59
CA ASP A 82 17.98 -2.54 16.93
C ASP A 82 19.33 -2.53 16.16
N VAL A 83 19.32 -2.16 14.87
CA VAL A 83 20.53 -2.05 14.05
C VAL A 83 21.41 -0.89 14.52
N ARG A 84 20.82 0.29 14.79
CA ARG A 84 21.57 1.47 15.27
C ARG A 84 22.17 1.23 16.64
N ASP A 85 21.40 0.66 17.57
CA ASP A 85 21.80 0.37 18.94
C ASP A 85 23.00 -0.57 18.96
N LEU A 86 23.01 -1.60 18.09
CA LEU A 86 24.17 -2.48 17.93
C LEU A 86 25.44 -1.68 17.61
N PHE A 87 25.44 -0.87 16.55
CA PHE A 87 26.65 -0.15 16.16
C PHE A 87 27.01 0.97 17.13
N GLN A 88 26.03 1.71 17.64
CA GLN A 88 26.25 2.77 18.64
C GLN A 88 26.82 2.22 19.95
N PHE A 89 26.43 1.02 20.36
CA PHE A 89 27.03 0.35 21.51
C PHE A 89 28.53 0.09 21.31
N HIS A 90 28.95 -0.38 20.13
CA HIS A 90 30.36 -0.60 19.83
C HIS A 90 31.17 0.69 19.73
N ILE A 91 30.56 1.77 19.24
CA ILE A 91 31.18 3.10 19.15
C ILE A 91 31.35 3.72 20.55
N SER A 92 30.29 3.70 21.37
CA SER A 92 30.26 4.38 22.67
C SER A 92 31.08 3.71 23.76
N ARG A 93 31.34 2.40 23.65
CA ARG A 93 32.15 1.66 24.63
C ARG A 93 33.65 1.79 24.47
N ASP A 94 34.10 2.53 23.46
CA ASP A 94 35.51 2.73 23.14
C ASP A 94 36.28 1.39 23.19
N LEU A 95 35.74 0.40 22.46
CA LEU A 95 36.35 -0.91 22.28
C LEU A 95 37.65 -0.75 21.46
N SER A 96 38.12 -1.80 20.78
CA SER A 96 39.31 -1.61 19.94
C SER A 96 39.07 -0.50 18.89
N PRO A 97 40.05 0.36 18.59
CA PRO A 97 39.88 1.42 17.58
C PRO A 97 39.41 0.89 16.22
N LEU A 98 39.77 -0.36 15.91
CA LEU A 98 39.31 -1.05 14.72
C LEU A 98 37.79 -1.34 14.78
N ASP A 99 37.28 -1.82 15.91
CA ASP A 99 35.84 -2.10 16.09
C ASP A 99 35.02 -0.82 16.02
N VAL A 100 35.50 0.26 16.64
CA VAL A 100 34.86 1.58 16.59
C VAL A 100 34.79 2.07 15.14
N HIS A 101 35.89 1.96 14.39
CA HIS A 101 35.91 2.35 12.99
C HIS A 101 34.96 1.51 12.13
N CYS A 102 34.99 0.17 12.27
CA CYS A 102 34.09 -0.72 11.55
C CYS A 102 32.61 -0.47 11.86
N ALA A 103 32.27 -0.25 13.14
CA ALA A 103 30.90 0.06 13.55
C ALA A 103 30.44 1.42 13.01
N THR A 104 31.32 2.41 13.01
CA THR A 104 31.05 3.74 12.44
C THR A 104 30.76 3.65 10.94
N GLU A 105 31.58 2.93 10.18
CA GLU A 105 31.36 2.76 8.74
C GLU A 105 30.02 2.07 8.43
N LEU A 106 29.71 0.98 9.14
CA LEU A 106 28.46 0.24 8.92
C LEU A 106 27.22 1.06 9.33
N LEU A 107 27.31 1.86 10.40
CA LEU A 107 26.22 2.73 10.83
C LEU A 107 25.93 3.81 9.77
N LEU A 108 26.98 4.46 9.24
CA LEU A 108 26.83 5.46 8.18
C LEU A 108 26.22 4.87 6.92
N GLU A 109 26.70 3.69 6.49
CA GLU A 109 26.15 2.97 5.33
C GLU A 109 24.69 2.59 5.56
N PHE A 110 24.35 2.10 6.76
CA PHE A 110 22.98 1.79 7.15
C PHE A 110 22.07 3.02 7.07
N ASP A 111 22.45 4.15 7.69
CA ASP A 111 21.65 5.36 7.70
C ASP A 111 21.48 5.95 6.30
N GLU A 112 22.49 5.84 5.41
CA GLU A 112 22.37 6.24 4.01
C GLU A 112 21.34 5.37 3.26
N LEU A 113 21.45 4.05 3.37
CA LEU A 113 20.53 3.10 2.74
C LEU A 113 19.10 3.29 3.25
N PHE A 114 18.94 3.47 4.56
CA PHE A 114 17.66 3.70 5.21
C PHE A 114 17.06 5.06 4.80
N SER A 115 17.87 6.12 4.73
CA SER A 115 17.38 7.44 4.30
C SER A 115 16.93 7.46 2.84
N LYS A 116 17.66 6.78 1.94
CA LYS A 116 17.24 6.60 0.54
C LYS A 116 15.91 5.86 0.46
N TYR A 117 15.76 4.84 1.29
CA TYR A 117 14.51 4.09 1.40
C TYR A 117 13.34 5.01 1.79
N ILE A 118 13.44 5.70 2.94
CA ILE A 118 12.40 6.62 3.44
C ILE A 118 12.09 7.74 2.43
N SER A 119 13.11 8.29 1.77
CA SER A 119 12.93 9.37 0.77
C SER A 119 12.11 8.90 -0.44
N ASN A 120 12.31 7.67 -0.91
CA ASN A 120 11.53 7.09 -1.99
C ASN A 120 10.07 6.83 -1.60
N ILE A 121 9.80 6.51 -0.31
CA ILE A 121 8.44 6.42 0.22
C ILE A 121 7.76 7.78 0.11
N SER A 122 8.40 8.82 0.65
CA SER A 122 7.85 10.18 0.67
C SER A 122 7.52 10.69 -0.74
N ALA A 123 8.42 10.50 -1.70
CA ALA A 123 8.21 10.97 -3.07
C ALA A 123 7.04 10.26 -3.79
N ASN A 124 6.74 9.01 -3.42
CA ASN A 124 5.58 8.30 -3.95
C ASN A 124 4.28 8.74 -3.26
N LEU A 125 4.32 9.01 -1.96
CA LEU A 125 3.19 9.57 -1.21
C LEU A 125 2.82 10.98 -1.72
N ASP A 126 3.81 11.83 -1.99
CA ASP A 126 3.58 13.16 -2.55
C ASP A 126 2.92 13.10 -3.95
N LYS A 127 3.26 12.09 -4.76
CA LYS A 127 2.60 11.85 -6.06
C LYS A 127 1.16 11.37 -5.88
N MET A 128 0.89 10.48 -4.92
CA MET A 128 -0.48 10.02 -4.62
C MET A 128 -1.34 11.16 -4.07
N ARG A 129 -0.80 11.97 -3.17
CA ARG A 129 -1.47 13.16 -2.63
C ARG A 129 -1.75 14.19 -3.72
N PHE A 130 -0.80 14.42 -4.61
CA PHE A 130 -1.02 15.26 -5.79
C PHE A 130 -2.10 14.69 -6.72
N SER A 131 -2.18 13.37 -6.88
CA SER A 131 -3.28 12.72 -7.60
C SER A 131 -4.63 12.88 -6.88
N LEU A 132 -4.67 12.80 -5.55
CA LEU A 132 -5.86 13.03 -4.73
C LEU A 132 -6.35 14.47 -4.83
N ASP A 133 -5.48 15.48 -4.69
CA ASP A 133 -5.84 16.89 -4.84
C ASP A 133 -6.41 17.19 -6.24
N ASN A 134 -5.85 16.55 -7.29
CA ASN A 134 -6.36 16.67 -8.65
C ASN A 134 -7.68 15.91 -8.87
N VAL A 135 -7.90 14.78 -8.18
CA VAL A 135 -9.16 14.04 -8.19
C VAL A 135 -10.25 14.82 -7.46
N GLU A 136 -9.93 15.46 -6.35
CA GLU A 136 -10.85 16.32 -5.59
C GLU A 136 -11.24 17.57 -6.39
N ASP A 137 -10.29 18.24 -7.03
CA ASP A 137 -10.56 19.40 -7.89
C ASP A 137 -11.34 18.99 -9.16
N PHE A 138 -11.09 17.78 -9.71
CA PHE A 138 -11.88 17.18 -10.79
C PHE A 138 -13.32 16.83 -10.35
N TRP A 139 -13.50 16.33 -9.12
CA TRP A 139 -14.78 15.98 -8.53
C TRP A 139 -15.63 17.21 -8.22
N MET A 140 -15.06 18.17 -7.47
CA MET A 140 -15.72 19.39 -7.00
C MET A 140 -16.10 20.31 -8.16
N LYS A 141 -15.22 20.52 -9.15
CA LYS A 141 -15.48 21.50 -10.22
C LYS A 141 -16.24 20.96 -11.43
N LYS A 142 -16.10 19.67 -11.78
CA LYS A 142 -16.57 19.18 -13.10
C LYS A 142 -17.74 18.20 -13.05
N ASN A 143 -17.87 17.42 -11.97
CA ASN A 143 -18.84 16.32 -11.91
C ASN A 143 -19.96 16.50 -10.88
N MET A 144 -19.73 17.12 -9.71
CA MET A 144 -20.82 17.36 -8.75
C MET A 144 -21.97 18.21 -9.33
N TRP A 145 -21.62 19.27 -10.09
CA TRP A 145 -22.63 20.10 -10.77
C TRP A 145 -23.40 19.36 -11.87
N LYS A 146 -22.83 18.28 -12.46
CA LYS A 146 -23.49 17.48 -13.50
C LYS A 146 -24.24 16.27 -12.95
N PHE A 147 -23.76 15.68 -11.86
CA PHE A 147 -24.42 14.57 -11.18
C PHE A 147 -25.74 15.04 -10.56
N ASN A 148 -25.70 16.14 -9.80
CA ASN A 148 -26.91 16.71 -9.17
C ASN A 148 -27.90 17.30 -10.19
N THR A 149 -27.45 17.91 -11.30
CA THR A 149 -28.38 18.53 -12.27
C THR A 149 -28.94 17.57 -13.33
N ARG A 150 -28.34 16.38 -13.54
CA ARG A 150 -28.86 15.38 -14.49
C ARG A 150 -29.80 14.37 -13.86
N HIS A 151 -29.68 14.08 -12.56
CA HIS A 151 -30.63 13.20 -11.87
C HIS A 151 -32.05 13.76 -11.85
N ASP A 152 -32.22 15.08 -11.83
CA ASP A 152 -33.55 15.73 -11.89
C ASP A 152 -34.17 15.75 -13.30
N LYS A 153 -33.41 15.47 -14.37
CA LYS A 153 -33.88 15.57 -15.76
C LYS A 153 -33.82 14.28 -16.56
N ALA A 154 -33.16 13.23 -16.07
CA ALA A 154 -32.97 11.95 -16.77
C ALA A 154 -33.95 10.84 -16.33
N ALA A 155 -35.20 11.21 -16.01
CA ALA A 155 -36.31 10.24 -15.93
C ALA A 155 -36.76 9.76 -17.32
N GLU A 156 -36.15 10.25 -18.41
CA GLU A 156 -36.40 9.78 -19.76
C GLU A 156 -35.54 8.56 -20.08
N LYS A 157 -36.18 7.37 -19.97
CA LYS A 157 -35.74 6.07 -20.51
C LYS A 157 -34.26 5.75 -20.29
N LEU A 158 -33.97 5.22 -19.11
CA LEU A 158 -32.72 4.51 -18.83
C LEU A 158 -32.41 3.50 -19.96
N PRO A 159 -31.17 3.42 -20.45
CA PRO A 159 -30.75 2.34 -21.32
C PRO A 159 -31.10 1.00 -20.69
N VAL A 160 -31.56 0.02 -21.49
CA VAL A 160 -32.02 -1.29 -20.99
C VAL A 160 -30.95 -1.97 -20.11
N GLY A 161 -29.66 -1.81 -20.46
CA GLY A 161 -28.54 -2.31 -19.66
C GLY A 161 -28.36 -1.63 -18.30
N ALA A 162 -28.73 -0.35 -18.16
CA ALA A 162 -28.65 0.38 -16.89
C ALA A 162 -29.74 -0.05 -15.90
N ALA A 163 -30.85 -0.59 -16.39
CA ALA A 163 -31.95 -1.08 -15.55
C ALA A 163 -31.52 -2.26 -14.65
N ILE A 164 -30.46 -2.98 -14.99
CA ILE A 164 -29.89 -4.09 -14.18
C ILE A 164 -29.38 -3.56 -12.82
N PHE A 165 -28.91 -2.31 -12.77
CA PHE A 165 -28.39 -1.68 -11.55
C PHE A 165 -29.46 -0.89 -10.78
N ASN A 166 -30.71 -0.88 -11.27
CA ASN A 166 -31.86 -0.28 -10.58
C ASN A 166 -32.54 -1.21 -9.57
N MET A 167 -31.95 -2.36 -9.27
CA MET A 167 -32.48 -3.24 -8.23
C MET A 167 -32.35 -2.57 -6.85
N PRO A 168 -33.39 -2.64 -6.00
CA PRO A 168 -33.32 -2.08 -4.65
C PRO A 168 -32.18 -2.74 -3.86
N ASN A 169 -31.38 -1.92 -3.15
CA ASN A 169 -30.18 -2.29 -2.37
C ASN A 169 -30.36 -3.45 -1.37
N LYS A 170 -31.59 -3.93 -1.16
CA LYS A 170 -31.95 -4.98 -0.20
C LYS A 170 -31.47 -6.39 -0.59
N CYS A 171 -30.91 -6.60 -1.78
CA CYS A 171 -30.60 -7.95 -2.28
C CYS A 171 -29.22 -8.47 -1.85
N THR A 172 -28.30 -7.61 -1.42
CA THR A 172 -26.95 -8.00 -0.97
C THR A 172 -26.80 -7.67 0.51
N LYS A 173 -26.75 -8.70 1.37
CA LYS A 173 -26.60 -8.54 2.83
C LYS A 173 -25.21 -8.07 3.28
N ASP A 174 -24.27 -7.93 2.35
CA ASP A 174 -22.85 -7.67 2.64
C ASP A 174 -22.36 -6.50 1.78
N PRO A 175 -22.23 -5.30 2.36
CA PRO A 175 -21.77 -4.09 1.66
C PRO A 175 -20.39 -4.27 1.02
N CYS A 176 -19.48 -5.04 1.63
CA CYS A 176 -18.14 -5.27 1.09
C CYS A 176 -18.18 -5.97 -0.27
N LYS A 177 -19.12 -6.90 -0.47
CA LYS A 177 -19.28 -7.58 -1.76
C LYS A 177 -19.73 -6.65 -2.88
N ILE A 178 -20.48 -5.59 -2.54
CA ILE A 178 -20.93 -4.59 -3.51
C ILE A 178 -19.72 -3.77 -3.97
N ILE A 179 -18.92 -3.27 -3.02
CA ILE A 179 -17.72 -2.47 -3.30
C ILE A 179 -16.71 -3.28 -4.11
N GLN A 180 -16.44 -4.52 -3.69
CA GLN A 180 -15.54 -5.44 -4.41
C GLN A 180 -16.02 -5.72 -5.83
N ARG A 181 -17.32 -5.97 -6.01
CA ARG A 181 -17.89 -6.19 -7.35
C ARG A 181 -17.72 -4.97 -8.24
N THR A 182 -17.93 -3.76 -7.73
CA THR A 182 -17.73 -2.53 -8.49
C THR A 182 -16.28 -2.41 -8.96
N LEU A 183 -15.32 -2.61 -8.07
CA LEU A 183 -13.89 -2.58 -8.40
C LEU A 183 -13.51 -3.63 -9.46
N GLN A 184 -14.01 -4.87 -9.30
CA GLN A 184 -13.75 -5.97 -10.23
C GLN A 184 -14.41 -5.78 -11.59
N MET A 185 -15.57 -5.13 -11.66
CA MET A 185 -16.29 -4.97 -12.93
C MET A 185 -15.60 -4.01 -13.90
N PHE A 186 -14.84 -3.04 -13.38
CA PHE A 186 -14.24 -2.00 -14.22
C PHE A 186 -12.72 -2.01 -14.22
N GLU A 187 -12.05 -2.66 -13.26
CA GLU A 187 -10.57 -2.71 -13.19
C GLU A 187 -9.90 -1.36 -13.53
N SER A 188 -10.57 -0.26 -13.16
CA SER A 188 -10.24 1.10 -13.59
C SER A 188 -9.56 1.80 -12.43
N PRO A 189 -8.31 2.28 -12.62
CA PRO A 189 -7.61 3.07 -11.59
C PRO A 189 -8.44 4.27 -11.13
N GLU A 190 -9.17 4.90 -12.04
CA GLU A 190 -10.05 6.03 -11.73
C GLU A 190 -11.21 5.60 -10.83
N VAL A 191 -11.89 4.49 -11.13
CA VAL A 191 -12.95 3.96 -10.26
C VAL A 191 -12.41 3.59 -8.88
N PHE A 192 -11.22 2.98 -8.83
CA PHE A 192 -10.54 2.68 -7.57
C PHE A 192 -10.24 3.95 -6.77
N MET A 193 -9.68 4.98 -7.42
CA MET A 193 -9.40 6.27 -6.77
C MET A 193 -10.67 6.96 -6.27
N MET A 194 -11.80 6.87 -6.99
CA MET A 194 -13.07 7.44 -6.54
C MET A 194 -13.59 6.77 -5.27
N LEU A 195 -13.50 5.44 -5.21
CA LEU A 195 -13.88 4.68 -4.01
C LEU A 195 -12.90 4.93 -2.86
N GLY A 196 -11.61 5.08 -3.16
CA GLY A 196 -10.58 5.47 -2.20
C GLY A 196 -10.87 6.84 -1.60
N ALA A 197 -11.08 7.88 -2.42
CA ALA A 197 -11.39 9.23 -1.95
C ALA A 197 -12.67 9.27 -1.10
N LYS A 198 -13.71 8.52 -1.50
CA LYS A 198 -14.93 8.43 -0.67
C LYS A 198 -14.68 7.70 0.65
N LEU A 199 -13.83 6.68 0.65
CA LEU A 199 -13.43 6.02 1.89
C LEU A 199 -12.61 6.95 2.78
N ASP A 200 -11.74 7.79 2.20
CA ASP A 200 -10.91 8.73 2.96
C ASP A 200 -11.79 9.74 3.72
N GLU A 201 -12.81 10.27 3.04
CA GLU A 201 -13.81 11.17 3.62
C GLU A 201 -14.58 10.54 4.80
N LEU A 202 -14.87 9.24 4.71
CA LEU A 202 -15.65 8.52 5.73
C LEU A 202 -14.76 8.01 6.87
N HIS A 203 -13.63 7.41 6.53
CA HIS A 203 -12.76 6.67 7.44
C HIS A 203 -11.34 6.49 6.85
N SER A 204 -10.52 7.55 6.89
CA SER A 204 -9.15 7.58 6.35
C SER A 204 -8.26 6.42 6.80
N ASP A 205 -8.39 5.98 8.06
CA ASP A 205 -7.58 4.91 8.64
C ASP A 205 -7.82 3.53 7.97
N ALA A 206 -8.89 3.40 7.18
CA ALA A 206 -9.17 2.20 6.40
C ALA A 206 -8.45 2.18 5.04
N ILE A 207 -7.79 3.27 4.65
CA ILE A 207 -6.92 3.30 3.48
C ILE A 207 -5.51 2.97 3.95
N ILE A 208 -5.03 1.81 3.54
CA ILE A 208 -3.66 1.41 3.82
C ILE A 208 -2.85 1.73 2.58
N GLU A 209 -1.96 2.70 2.71
CA GLU A 209 -1.01 3.05 1.66
C GLU A 209 0.34 2.41 1.97
N ASN A 210 0.87 1.70 0.99
CA ASN A 210 2.28 1.30 1.01
C ASN A 210 2.99 1.88 -0.22
N THR A 211 4.31 1.67 -0.28
CA THR A 211 5.15 2.24 -1.35
C THR A 211 4.78 1.83 -2.78
N LYS A 212 3.95 0.80 -2.97
CA LYS A 212 3.65 0.18 -4.26
C LYS A 212 2.16 0.10 -4.59
N ALA A 213 1.29 0.17 -3.60
CA ALA A 213 -0.14 -0.07 -3.74
C ALA A 213 -0.94 0.61 -2.61
N THR A 214 -2.12 1.06 -3.00
CA THR A 214 -3.17 1.54 -2.10
C THR A 214 -4.18 0.42 -1.92
N TRP A 215 -4.56 0.15 -0.68
CA TRP A 215 -5.49 -0.92 -0.32
C TRP A 215 -6.67 -0.34 0.46
N LEU A 216 -7.89 -0.81 0.16
CA LEU A 216 -9.06 -0.52 0.98
C LEU A 216 -9.24 -1.65 1.99
N CYS A 217 -8.96 -1.39 3.27
CA CYS A 217 -9.01 -2.39 4.33
C CYS A 217 -10.41 -2.47 4.92
N TYR A 218 -11.26 -3.32 4.33
CA TYR A 218 -12.67 -3.46 4.73
C TYR A 218 -12.89 -3.83 6.20
N SER A 219 -11.94 -4.50 6.85
CA SER A 219 -12.03 -4.84 8.28
C SER A 219 -11.90 -3.64 9.21
N LEU A 220 -11.28 -2.55 8.75
CA LEU A 220 -11.12 -1.31 9.50
C LEU A 220 -12.31 -0.35 9.30
N ILE A 221 -13.17 -0.60 8.31
CA ILE A 221 -14.33 0.25 8.03
C ILE A 221 -15.47 -0.10 9.00
N PRO A 222 -16.01 0.86 9.77
CA PRO A 222 -17.24 0.67 10.53
C PRO A 222 -18.41 0.26 9.63
N ASP A 223 -19.36 -0.53 10.14
CA ASP A 223 -20.46 -1.04 9.32
C ASP A 223 -21.33 0.07 8.69
N GLU A 224 -21.51 1.19 9.39
CA GLU A 224 -22.22 2.36 8.87
C GLU A 224 -21.52 3.00 7.65
N ASP A 225 -20.18 3.01 7.64
CA ASP A 225 -19.40 3.60 6.54
C ASP A 225 -19.26 2.61 5.38
N LYS A 226 -19.27 1.30 5.66
CA LYS A 226 -19.39 0.27 4.63
C LYS A 226 -20.70 0.43 3.85
N GLU A 227 -21.82 0.72 4.53
CA GLU A 227 -23.10 0.96 3.87
C GLU A 227 -23.05 2.19 2.96
N LYS A 228 -22.56 3.33 3.46
CA LYS A 228 -22.39 4.56 2.66
C LYS A 228 -21.47 4.36 1.45
N LEU A 229 -20.35 3.65 1.64
CA LEU A 229 -19.40 3.37 0.55
C LEU A 229 -20.00 2.40 -0.48
N ALA A 230 -20.82 1.44 -0.06
CA ALA A 230 -21.54 0.55 -0.95
C ALA A 230 -22.65 1.28 -1.74
N GLU A 231 -23.37 2.21 -1.11
CA GLU A 231 -24.33 3.08 -1.79
C GLU A 231 -23.64 3.90 -2.89
N PHE A 232 -22.53 4.54 -2.55
CA PHE A 232 -21.71 5.29 -3.51
C PHE A 232 -21.18 4.40 -4.64
N SER A 233 -20.74 3.18 -4.34
CA SER A 233 -20.30 2.19 -5.33
C SER A 233 -21.40 1.83 -6.34
N LEU A 234 -22.65 1.80 -5.90
CA LEU A 234 -23.81 1.54 -6.76
C LEU A 234 -24.20 2.75 -7.60
N GLU A 235 -24.06 3.95 -7.05
CA GLU A 235 -24.24 5.19 -7.81
C GLU A 235 -23.22 5.30 -8.95
N LEU A 236 -21.95 4.96 -8.69
CA LEU A 236 -20.91 4.87 -9.70
C LEU A 236 -21.27 3.85 -10.79
N LEU A 237 -21.69 2.64 -10.41
CA LEU A 237 -22.17 1.61 -11.36
C LEU A 237 -23.32 2.12 -12.25
N LYS A 238 -24.30 2.80 -11.65
CA LYS A 238 -25.44 3.37 -12.39
C LYS A 238 -24.99 4.44 -13.37
N ALA A 239 -24.12 5.35 -12.94
CA ALA A 239 -23.59 6.42 -13.79
C ALA A 239 -22.80 5.86 -14.99
N MET A 240 -22.01 4.81 -14.77
CA MET A 240 -21.29 4.11 -15.84
C MET A 240 -22.25 3.43 -16.82
N ALA A 241 -23.24 2.69 -16.30
CA ALA A 241 -24.20 1.99 -17.14
C ALA A 241 -25.10 2.95 -17.95
N GLN A 242 -25.31 4.17 -17.47
CA GLN A 242 -26.00 5.24 -18.18
C GLN A 242 -25.11 5.97 -19.19
N GLY A 243 -23.80 5.69 -19.23
CA GLY A 243 -22.82 6.40 -20.05
C GLY A 243 -22.58 7.84 -19.60
N ILE A 244 -22.93 8.19 -18.35
CA ILE A 244 -22.63 9.51 -17.77
C ILE A 244 -21.15 9.62 -17.44
N TYR A 245 -20.56 8.51 -16.99
CA TYR A 245 -19.15 8.37 -16.67
C TYR A 245 -18.56 7.23 -17.50
N ASP A 246 -17.40 7.47 -18.12
CA ASP A 246 -16.61 6.45 -18.79
C ASP A 246 -15.42 6.11 -17.88
N PRO A 247 -15.33 4.88 -17.33
CA PRO A 247 -14.21 4.46 -16.50
C PRO A 247 -12.89 4.37 -17.26
N TYR A 248 -12.91 4.47 -18.59
CA TYR A 248 -11.73 4.49 -19.46
C TYR A 248 -11.76 5.71 -20.38
N PRO A 249 -11.53 6.93 -19.84
CA PRO A 249 -11.49 8.12 -20.67
C PRO A 249 -10.46 7.94 -21.80
N ASN A 250 -10.76 8.47 -22.99
CA ASN A 250 -10.07 8.27 -24.29
C ASN A 250 -8.52 8.35 -24.32
N VAL A 251 -7.85 8.69 -23.23
CA VAL A 251 -6.39 8.61 -23.07
C VAL A 251 -5.88 7.18 -23.26
N TYR A 252 -6.64 6.14 -22.86
CA TYR A 252 -6.28 4.74 -23.10
C TYR A 252 -6.63 4.22 -24.50
N ARG A 253 -7.49 4.91 -25.26
CA ARG A 253 -7.84 4.49 -26.63
C ARG A 253 -6.77 4.79 -27.66
N LEU A 254 -5.96 5.84 -27.45
CA LEU A 254 -4.94 6.24 -28.42
C LEU A 254 -3.76 5.24 -28.47
N GLY A 255 -3.30 4.74 -27.32
CA GLY A 255 -2.21 3.74 -27.29
C GLY A 255 -2.61 2.37 -27.83
N LEU A 256 -3.85 1.92 -27.56
CA LEU A 256 -4.32 0.61 -28.04
C LEU A 256 -4.76 0.61 -29.52
N LEU A 257 -5.17 1.75 -30.09
CA LEU A 257 -5.50 1.83 -31.52
C LEU A 257 -4.24 1.97 -32.39
N GLU A 258 -3.17 2.60 -31.90
CA GLU A 258 -1.91 2.72 -32.65
C GLU A 258 -1.21 1.35 -32.82
N ASP A 259 -1.26 0.49 -31.81
CA ASP A 259 -0.70 -0.88 -31.89
C ASP A 259 -1.53 -1.80 -32.81
N TYR A 260 -2.84 -1.60 -32.92
CA TYR A 260 -3.68 -2.39 -33.84
C TYR A 260 -3.71 -1.87 -35.28
N MET A 261 -3.36 -0.60 -35.52
CA MET A 261 -3.33 -0.03 -36.89
C MET A 261 -1.95 -0.08 -37.55
N THR A 262 -0.90 -0.47 -36.85
CA THR A 262 0.47 -0.57 -37.41
C THR A 262 0.82 -1.94 -37.98
N ASP A 263 0.03 -2.99 -37.69
CA ASP A 263 0.31 -4.37 -38.15
C ASP A 263 -0.41 -4.81 -39.45
N GLU A 264 -1.21 -3.95 -40.10
CA GLU A 264 -1.91 -4.29 -41.37
C GLU A 264 -1.52 -3.45 -42.59
N VAL A 265 -0.33 -2.82 -42.61
CA VAL A 265 0.22 -2.25 -43.85
C VAL A 265 1.68 -2.63 -44.05
N LYS A 266 1.93 -3.92 -44.36
CA LYS A 266 3.03 -4.37 -45.23
C LYS A 266 2.64 -5.62 -46.02
#